data_AF-A0A0L0BX87-F1
#
_entry.id   AF-A0A0L0BX87-F1
#
_cell.length_a   1.000
_cell.length_b   1.000
_cell.length_c   1.000
_cell.angle_alpha   90.00
_cell.angle_beta   90.00
_cell.angle_gamma   90.00
#
_symmetry.space_group_name_H-M   'P 1'
#
loop_
_entity.id
_entity.type
_entity.pdbx_description
1 polymer ?
#
loop_
_entity_poly.entity_id
_entity_poly.type
_entity_poly.pdbx_seq_one_letter_code
_entity_poly.pdbx_strand_id
1 'polypeptide(L)'
;MASIATKSSGLINRLLVQARPQLDTFLKYAKVELTPPTPADIPAIRQGISRLVTGARTGAYKNVSVREAWLNTLVTMEVIFWFYIGECIGKRHIVGYDV
;
A
#
# COMPACT_ATOMS: atom_id res chain seq x y z
N MET A 1 -39.31 6.93 -15.71
CA MET A 1 -38.42 5.86 -15.22
C MET A 1 -37.46 5.33 -16.29
N ALA A 2 -37.92 4.92 -17.48
CA ALA A 2 -37.05 4.39 -18.54
C ALA A 2 -35.93 5.35 -19.02
N SER A 3 -36.23 6.64 -19.23
CA SER A 3 -35.24 7.65 -19.66
C SER A 3 -34.10 7.87 -18.66
N ILE A 4 -34.38 7.78 -17.35
CA ILE A 4 -33.37 7.96 -16.29
C ILE A 4 -32.45 6.75 -16.24
N ALA A 5 -32.98 5.53 -16.38
CA ALA A 5 -32.19 4.30 -16.45
C ALA A 5 -31.28 4.26 -17.70
N THR A 6 -31.74 4.75 -18.86
CA THR A 6 -30.91 4.83 -20.06
C THR A 6 -29.81 5.88 -19.92
N LYS A 7 -30.12 7.04 -19.32
CA LYS A 7 -29.12 8.11 -19.05
C LYS A 7 -28.10 7.69 -17.99
N SER A 8 -28.50 6.97 -16.94
CA SER A 8 -27.59 6.45 -15.92
C SER A 8 -26.67 5.37 -16.50
N SER A 9 -27.19 4.47 -17.35
CA SER A 9 -26.38 3.49 -18.07
C SER A 9 -25.34 4.16 -19.00
N GLY A 10 -25.74 5.23 -19.70
CA GLY A 10 -24.82 6.03 -20.51
C GLY A 10 -23.71 6.71 -19.68
N LEU A 11 -24.02 7.21 -18.49
CA LEU A 11 -23.06 7.79 -17.55
C LEU A 11 -22.09 6.73 -17.00
N ILE A 12 -22.58 5.56 -16.60
CA ILE A 12 -21.75 4.45 -16.10
C ILE A 12 -20.77 4.00 -17.19
N ASN A 13 -21.22 3.84 -18.43
CA ASN A 13 -20.34 3.45 -19.53
C ASN A 13 -19.24 4.50 -19.79
N ARG A 14 -19.56 5.79 -19.69
CA ARG A 14 -18.55 6.85 -19.81
C ARG A 14 -17.54 6.82 -18.68
N LEU A 15 -18.00 6.64 -17.44
CA LEU A 15 -17.13 6.50 -16.27
C LEU A 15 -16.23 5.27 -16.38
N LEU A 16 -16.75 4.15 -16.86
CA LEU A 16 -15.96 2.93 -17.08
C LEU A 16 -14.89 3.14 -18.15
N VAL A 17 -15.23 3.77 -19.27
CA VAL A 17 -14.27 4.07 -20.34
C VAL A 17 -13.16 5.00 -19.83
N GLN A 18 -13.51 5.96 -18.97
CA GLN A 18 -12.53 6.88 -18.38
C GLN A 18 -11.66 6.23 -17.28
N ALA A 19 -12.23 5.34 -16.48
CA ALA A 19 -11.54 4.67 -15.37
C ALA A 19 -10.60 3.55 -15.85
N ARG A 20 -10.95 2.84 -16.93
CA ARG A 20 -10.15 1.73 -17.47
C ARG A 20 -8.65 2.01 -17.62
N PRO A 21 -8.20 3.07 -18.32
CA PRO A 21 -6.76 3.31 -18.49
C PRO A 21 -6.02 3.59 -17.17
N GLN A 22 -6.70 4.21 -16.20
CA GLN A 22 -6.13 4.47 -14.87
C GLN A 22 -6.02 3.17 -14.05
N LEU A 23 -7.06 2.33 -14.11
CA LEU A 23 -7.05 1.01 -13.47
C LEU A 23 -6.00 0.09 -14.10
N ASP A 24 -5.84 0.10 -15.43
CA ASP A 24 -4.82 -0.69 -16.10
C ASP A 24 -3.40 -0.29 -15.66
N THR A 25 -3.17 1.02 -15.52
CA THR A 25 -1.91 1.55 -14.99
C THR A 25 -1.70 1.14 -13.54
N PHE A 26 -2.72 1.28 -12.70
CA PHE A 26 -2.67 0.83 -11.31
C PHE A 26 -2.38 -0.67 -11.20
N LEU A 27 -3.09 -1.50 -11.96
CA LEU A 27 -2.91 -2.95 -11.96
C LEU A 27 -1.53 -3.37 -12.45
N LYS A 28 -0.95 -2.64 -13.41
CA LYS A 28 0.43 -2.88 -13.88
C LYS A 28 1.43 -2.75 -12.73
N TYR A 29 1.36 -1.67 -11.95
CA TYR A 29 2.29 -1.44 -10.84
C TYR A 29 1.95 -2.28 -9.61
N ALA A 30 0.68 -2.47 -9.30
CA ALA A 30 0.23 -3.30 -8.18
C ALA A 30 0.74 -4.75 -8.32
N LYS A 31 0.80 -5.30 -9.54
CA LYS A 31 1.32 -6.64 -9.80
C LYS A 31 2.81 -6.81 -9.49
N VAL A 32 3.60 -5.74 -9.48
CA VAL A 32 5.04 -5.84 -9.21
C VAL A 32 5.37 -5.38 -7.79
N GLU A 33 4.72 -4.32 -7.30
CA GLU A 33 5.03 -3.72 -5.98
C GLU A 33 4.21 -4.31 -4.83
N LEU A 34 2.96 -4.73 -5.07
CA LEU A 34 2.03 -5.20 -4.03
C LEU A 34 1.87 -6.72 -4.01
N THR A 35 2.63 -7.44 -4.84
CA THR A 35 2.61 -8.90 -4.85
C THR A 35 3.34 -9.43 -3.62
N PRO A 36 2.78 -10.43 -2.91
CA PRO A 36 3.46 -11.04 -1.78
C PRO A 36 4.87 -11.54 -2.18
N PRO A 37 5.87 -11.33 -1.32
CA PRO A 37 7.24 -11.76 -1.60
C PRO A 37 7.31 -13.27 -1.79
N THR A 38 8.25 -13.72 -2.63
CA THR A 38 8.47 -15.14 -2.82
C THR A 38 9.32 -15.71 -1.68
N PRO A 39 9.26 -17.02 -1.40
CA PRO A 39 10.14 -17.64 -0.39
C PRO A 39 11.63 -17.41 -0.62
N ALA A 40 12.04 -17.19 -1.88
CA ALA A 40 13.42 -16.88 -2.25
C ALA A 40 13.89 -15.50 -1.75
N ASP A 41 12.97 -14.58 -1.44
CA ASP A 41 13.28 -13.23 -0.98
C ASP A 41 13.51 -13.17 0.55
N ILE A 42 13.07 -14.19 1.29
CA ILE A 42 13.17 -14.26 2.75
C ILE A 42 14.61 -14.10 3.28
N PRO A 43 15.64 -14.75 2.70
CA PRO A 43 17.02 -14.56 3.14
C PRO A 43 17.49 -13.11 3.01
N ALA A 44 17.12 -12.42 1.92
CA ALA A 44 17.49 -11.04 1.69
C ALA A 44 16.80 -10.10 2.70
N ILE A 45 15.52 -10.33 3.00
CA ILE A 45 14.76 -9.60 4.02
C ILE A 45 15.43 -9.77 5.40
N ARG A 46 15.78 -11.00 5.79
CA ARG A 46 16.46 -11.28 7.06
C ARG A 46 17.81 -10.56 7.14
N GLN A 47 18.58 -10.55 6.05
CA GLN A 47 19.84 -9.84 5.99
C GLN A 47 19.63 -8.32 6.12
N GLY A 48 18.61 -7.76 5.48
CA GLY A 48 18.22 -6.35 5.61
C GLY A 48 17.92 -5.96 7.06
N ILE A 49 17.09 -6.74 7.76
CA ILE A 49 16.79 -6.52 9.18
C ILE A 49 18.07 -6.57 10.03
N SER A 50 18.94 -7.55 9.79
CA SER A 50 20.21 -7.67 10.53
C SER A 50 21.11 -6.43 10.36
N ARG A 51 21.16 -5.85 9.15
CA ARG A 51 21.89 -4.61 8.88
C ARG A 51 21.29 -3.42 9.63
N LEU A 52 19.97 -3.30 9.66
CA LEU A 52 19.28 -2.25 10.42
C LEU A 52 19.59 -2.34 11.92
N VAL A 53 19.53 -3.54 12.51
CA VAL A 53 19.88 -3.75 13.92
C VAL A 53 21.35 -3.40 14.19
N THR A 54 22.26 -3.83 13.31
CA THR A 54 23.68 -3.52 13.45
C THR A 54 23.94 -2.02 13.34
N GLY A 55 23.32 -1.34 12.36
CA GLY A 55 23.42 0.11 12.18
C GLY A 55 22.86 0.90 13.36
N ALA A 56 21.78 0.42 13.99
CA ALA A 56 21.26 1.00 15.22
C ALA A 56 22.27 0.86 16.38
N ARG A 57 22.88 -0.33 16.54
CA ARG A 57 23.88 -0.60 17.59
C ARG A 57 25.16 0.22 17.42
N THR A 58 25.65 0.38 16.19
CA THR A 58 26.87 1.13 15.89
C THR A 58 26.66 2.65 15.88
N GLY A 59 25.42 3.13 16.00
CA GLY A 59 25.11 4.56 15.96
C GLY A 59 25.08 5.17 14.56
N ALA A 60 25.01 4.35 13.50
CA ALA A 60 25.02 4.81 12.11
C ALA A 60 23.84 5.75 11.77
N TYR A 61 22.73 5.65 12.52
CA TYR A 61 21.57 6.54 12.37
C TYR A 61 21.90 8.03 12.59
N LYS A 62 23.00 8.34 13.30
CA LYS A 62 23.45 9.72 13.54
C LYS A 62 24.03 10.38 12.30
N ASN A 63 24.44 9.59 11.30
CA ASN A 63 25.05 10.07 10.07
C ASN A 63 24.02 10.22 8.93
N VAL A 64 22.74 9.99 9.20
CA VAL A 64 21.65 10.05 8.22
C VAL A 64 21.23 11.50 8.01
N SER A 65 21.07 11.91 6.75
CA SER A 65 20.58 13.25 6.44
C SER A 65 19.08 13.40 6.80
N VAL A 66 18.64 14.63 7.04
CA VAL A 66 17.21 14.91 7.36
C VAL A 66 16.28 14.39 6.27
N ARG A 67 16.68 14.49 5.01
CA ARG A 67 15.89 14.00 3.87
C ARG A 67 15.70 12.48 3.93
N GLU A 68 16.75 11.74 4.21
CA GLU A 68 16.69 10.28 4.33
C GLU A 68 15.89 9.85 5.55
N ALA A 69 16.10 10.51 6.69
CA ALA A 69 15.33 10.25 7.91
C ALA A 69 13.83 10.47 7.68
N TRP A 70 13.46 11.54 6.97
CA TRP A 70 12.09 11.83 6.60
C TRP A 70 11.49 10.75 5.69
N LEU A 71 12.19 10.37 4.62
CA LEU A 71 11.75 9.31 3.70
C LEU A 71 11.53 7.99 4.44
N ASN A 72 12.48 7.58 5.27
CA ASN A 72 12.39 6.34 6.06
C ASN A 72 11.20 6.37 7.04
N THR A 73 10.91 7.55 7.60
CA THR A 73 9.74 7.74 8.47
C THR A 73 8.44 7.58 7.69
N LEU A 74 8.32 8.15 6.49
CA LEU A 74 7.13 8.00 5.64
C LEU A 74 6.88 6.53 5.26
N VAL A 75 7.92 5.80 4.86
CA VAL A 75 7.83 4.37 4.56
C VAL A 75 7.43 3.57 5.81
N THR A 76 7.96 3.91 6.98
CA THR A 76 7.59 3.26 8.24
C THR A 76 6.11 3.47 8.56
N MET A 77 5.61 4.70 8.38
CA MET A 77 4.19 5.01 8.57
C MET A 77 3.29 4.26 7.59
N GLU A 78 3.70 4.13 6.32
CA GLU A 78 2.97 3.33 5.32
C GLU A 78 2.79 1.87 5.77
N VAL A 79 3.85 1.23 6.27
CA VAL A 79 3.79 -0.15 6.79
C VAL A 79 2.84 -0.26 7.99
N ILE A 80 2.80 0.75 8.86
CA ILE A 80 1.86 0.81 9.99
C ILE A 80 0.42 0.93 9.49
N PHE A 81 0.15 1.72 8.45
CA PHE A 81 -1.19 1.84 7.88
C PHE A 81 -1.67 0.53 7.25
N TRP A 82 -0.78 -0.27 6.65
CA TRP A 82 -1.12 -1.62 6.19
C TRP A 82 -1.61 -2.54 7.32
N PHE A 83 -1.04 -2.42 8.53
CA PHE A 83 -1.54 -3.14 9.69
C PHE A 83 -3.01 -2.76 10.02
N TYR A 84 -3.32 -1.47 10.03
CA TYR A 84 -4.68 -0.99 10.28
C TYR A 84 -5.68 -1.36 9.17
N ILE A 85 -5.23 -1.40 7.91
CA ILE A 85 -6.05 -1.93 6.80
C ILE A 85 -6.39 -3.41 7.08
N GLY A 86 -5.41 -4.20 7.50
CA GLY A 86 -5.63 -5.58 7.93
C GLY A 86 -6.63 -5.70 9.09
N GLU A 87 -6.55 -4.79 10.06
CA GLU A 87 -7.50 -4.71 11.18
C GLU A 87 -8.93 -4.40 10.71
N CYS A 88 -9.09 -3.48 9.74
CA CYS A 88 -10.39 -3.16 9.14
C CYS A 88 -10.98 -4.37 8.40
N ILE A 89 -10.14 -5.14 7.68
CA ILE A 89 -10.55 -6.38 7.02
C ILE A 89 -10.95 -7.43 8.07
N GLY A 90 -10.17 -7.58 9.14
CA GLY A 90 -10.45 -8.53 10.24
C GLY A 90 -11.75 -8.21 10.99
N LYS A 91 -12.01 -6.93 11.23
CA LYS A 91 -13.27 -6.42 11.80
C LYS A 91 -14.47 -6.52 10.87
N ARG A 92 -14.22 -6.50 9.56
CA ARG A 92 -15.25 -6.35 8.51
C ARG A 92 -16.05 -5.04 8.62
N HIS A 93 -15.48 -4.03 9.27
CA HIS A 93 -16.12 -2.74 9.46
C HIS A 93 -15.08 -1.61 9.38
N ILE A 94 -15.47 -0.49 8.76
CA ILE A 94 -14.56 0.65 8.51
C ILE A 94 -14.46 1.54 9.76
N VAL A 95 -15.51 1.61 10.58
CA VAL A 95 -15.60 2.54 11.72
C VAL A 95 -15.87 1.80 13.03
N GLY A 96 -14.83 1.52 13.79
CA GLY A 96 -14.98 0.78 15.05
C GLY A 96 -15.42 -0.68 14.86
N TYR A 97 -15.62 -1.37 15.98
CA TYR A 97 -16.15 -2.73 16.01
C TYR A 97 -17.68 -2.66 16.03
N ASP A 98 -18.33 -3.54 15.26
CA ASP A 98 -19.76 -3.80 15.37
C ASP A 98 -19.97 -4.69 16.60
N VAL A 99 -20.42 -4.08 17.71
CA VAL A 99 -20.59 -4.72 19.03
C VAL A 99 -22.06 -4.92 19.37
#